data_AF-A0A925YHH6-F1
#
_entry.id   AF-A0A925YHH6-F1
#
_cell.length_a   1.000
_cell.length_b   1.000
_cell.length_c   1.000
_cell.angle_alpha   90.00
_cell.angle_beta   90.00
_cell.angle_gamma   90.00
#
_symmetry.space_group_name_H-M   'P 1'
#
loop_
_entity.id
_entity.type
_entity.pdbx_description
1 polymer ?
#
loop_
_entity_poly.entity_id
_entity_poly.type
_entity_poly.pdbx_seq_one_letter_code
_entity_poly.pdbx_strand_id
1 'polypeptide(L)'
;RLAAATGLPVPGPALCDAARGTTPPAVNAEVTLPLRAVPVARDLDTLEWLCAEPVAVEDICAAAATVGCGARLYIVPETRLFALRERIYGEPLPSRYAPLLARALGARRARLGVETPETPRTPGTSRMPTPGPPATGPLRVPVDDATPTPLEHVLDLSGSFFGMDLDGPSGAEPEVEVVMEAGADPIELSGEAPATGPVHLEVVSSASVARPDAEQGDSATDALCRRARDSEDKGRVLALRALRQRFTHPATRALLDDLRAVLRDAEPNLLPDSMPNSSGADGARTIAAIDALAELRDGSVIPMLIERLGPAAGSPEIAAAAHRALVTLCAQDFGQSRRRWQTWTRTHAIEPRVEWLLDGLSHKSGGIRAAAAEELRHLTGDSFGFVADGPKRERERARRRFVSWWRALSRPEPVISAGNGFFEPPGDAPLPPAPKAR
;
A
#
# COMPACT_ATOMS: atom_id res chain seq x y z
N ARG A 1 2.05 -8.59 -16.62
CA ARG A 1 1.45 -8.13 -15.35
C ARG A 1 0.98 -6.67 -15.44
N LEU A 2 1.82 -5.71 -15.83
CA LEU A 2 1.38 -4.31 -16.01
C LEU A 2 0.26 -4.17 -17.05
N ALA A 3 0.43 -4.67 -18.28
CA ALA A 3 -0.63 -4.63 -19.29
C ALA A 3 -1.96 -5.24 -18.81
N ALA A 4 -1.90 -6.38 -18.13
CA ALA A 4 -3.10 -7.02 -17.58
C ALA A 4 -3.77 -6.19 -16.48
N ALA A 5 -3.02 -5.38 -15.74
CA ALA A 5 -3.55 -4.56 -14.66
C ALA A 5 -4.16 -3.24 -15.15
N THR A 6 -3.65 -2.70 -16.26
CA THR A 6 -4.01 -1.35 -16.76
C THR A 6 -4.80 -1.39 -18.06
N GLY A 7 -4.89 -2.54 -18.74
CA GLY A 7 -5.49 -2.68 -20.07
C GLY A 7 -4.65 -2.09 -21.20
N LEU A 8 -3.51 -1.45 -20.89
CA LEU A 8 -2.64 -0.81 -21.88
C LEU A 8 -1.54 -1.77 -22.37
N PRO A 9 -1.15 -1.69 -23.65
CA PRO A 9 -0.07 -2.52 -24.18
C PRO A 9 1.28 -2.16 -23.53
N VAL A 10 2.15 -3.17 -23.37
CA VAL A 10 3.56 -2.95 -23.03
C VAL A 10 4.31 -2.64 -24.32
N PRO A 11 5.11 -1.57 -24.38
CA PRO A 11 5.83 -1.20 -25.59
C PRO A 11 6.96 -2.20 -25.89
N GLY A 12 7.27 -2.38 -27.17
CA GLY A 12 8.46 -3.13 -27.58
C GLY A 12 9.76 -2.45 -27.09
N PRO A 13 10.88 -3.20 -26.99
CA PRO A 13 12.16 -2.66 -26.52
C PRO A 13 12.68 -1.53 -27.42
N ALA A 14 12.42 -1.59 -28.73
CA ALA A 14 12.76 -0.52 -29.66
C ALA A 14 12.14 0.81 -29.23
N LEU A 15 10.82 0.85 -28.94
CA LEU A 15 10.14 2.07 -28.52
C LEU A 15 10.65 2.61 -27.17
N CYS A 16 11.03 1.71 -26.25
CA CYS A 16 11.63 2.11 -24.97
C CYS A 16 13.05 2.68 -25.10
N ASP A 17 13.80 2.27 -26.13
CA ASP A 17 15.23 2.55 -26.25
C ASP A 17 15.53 3.63 -27.34
N ALA A 18 14.61 3.82 -28.30
CA ALA A 18 14.78 4.57 -29.55
C ALA A 18 14.75 6.11 -29.45
N ALA A 19 14.85 6.71 -28.28
CA ALA A 19 15.04 8.17 -28.13
C ALA A 19 16.46 8.65 -28.55
N ARG A 20 17.08 8.05 -29.56
CA ARG A 20 18.38 8.48 -30.12
C ARG A 20 18.13 8.79 -31.59
N GLY A 21 17.80 10.04 -31.87
CA GLY A 21 17.65 10.57 -33.23
C GLY A 21 16.27 11.06 -33.60
N THR A 22 15.24 10.80 -32.79
CA THR A 22 13.95 11.48 -32.92
C THR A 22 14.07 12.91 -32.38
N THR A 23 13.66 13.87 -33.20
CA THR A 23 13.49 15.29 -32.81
C THR A 23 12.73 15.34 -31.48
N PRO A 24 13.17 16.15 -30.50
CA PRO A 24 12.51 16.23 -29.21
C PRO A 24 11.01 16.48 -29.41
N PRO A 25 10.15 15.79 -28.63
CA PRO A 25 8.72 15.85 -28.83
C PRO A 25 8.21 17.28 -28.60
N ALA A 26 7.20 17.69 -29.37
CA ALA A 26 6.61 19.03 -29.35
C ALA A 26 5.92 19.41 -28.02
N VAL A 27 5.92 18.53 -27.01
CA VAL A 27 5.21 18.72 -25.74
C VAL A 27 6.20 19.01 -24.61
N ASN A 28 5.99 20.15 -23.94
CA ASN A 28 6.83 20.65 -22.86
C ASN A 28 6.84 19.71 -21.62
N ALA A 29 7.97 19.68 -20.92
CA ALA A 29 8.17 18.86 -19.71
C ALA A 29 7.14 19.15 -18.60
N GLU A 30 6.73 20.42 -18.45
CA GLU A 30 5.75 20.87 -17.48
C GLU A 30 4.36 20.28 -17.71
N VAL A 31 3.98 20.08 -18.97
CA VAL A 31 2.69 19.45 -19.34
C VAL A 31 2.74 17.96 -19.03
N THR A 32 3.88 17.31 -19.26
CA THR A 32 3.99 15.85 -19.18
C THR A 32 4.23 15.32 -17.76
N LEU A 33 4.74 16.16 -16.85
CA LEU A 33 4.99 15.80 -15.46
C LEU A 33 3.72 15.36 -14.69
N PRO A 34 2.64 16.16 -14.62
CA PRO A 34 1.42 15.76 -13.92
C PRO A 34 0.74 14.56 -14.58
N LEU A 35 0.91 14.39 -15.89
CA LEU A 35 0.34 13.28 -16.66
C LEU A 35 1.05 11.95 -16.42
N ARG A 36 2.24 11.98 -15.79
CA ARG A 36 3.11 10.80 -15.63
C ARG A 36 3.32 10.05 -16.94
N ALA A 37 3.50 10.80 -18.01
CA ALA A 37 3.67 10.26 -19.36
C ALA A 37 4.81 10.97 -20.07
N VAL A 38 5.42 10.32 -21.07
CA VAL A 38 6.46 10.91 -21.91
C VAL A 38 6.20 10.53 -23.37
N PRO A 39 6.09 11.50 -24.28
CA PRO A 39 6.01 11.22 -25.71
C PRO A 39 7.38 10.79 -26.25
N VAL A 40 7.43 9.68 -26.97
CA VAL A 40 8.71 9.05 -27.41
C VAL A 40 8.87 8.94 -28.92
N ALA A 41 7.77 8.92 -29.66
CA ALA A 41 7.77 8.84 -31.12
C ALA A 41 6.56 9.55 -31.70
N ARG A 42 6.70 10.02 -32.95
CA ARG A 42 5.61 10.58 -33.75
C ARG A 42 5.55 9.83 -35.07
N ASP A 43 4.38 9.29 -35.38
CA ASP A 43 4.06 8.64 -36.65
C ASP A 43 2.94 9.43 -37.33
N LEU A 44 3.28 10.21 -38.37
CA LEU A 44 2.39 11.12 -39.11
C LEU A 44 1.48 11.97 -38.20
N ASP A 45 0.31 11.42 -37.84
CA ASP A 45 -0.75 12.04 -37.06
C ASP A 45 -0.93 11.44 -35.65
N THR A 46 -0.05 10.55 -35.21
CA THR A 46 -0.13 9.87 -33.91
C THR A 46 1.15 10.06 -33.10
N LEU A 47 1.00 10.45 -31.83
CA LEU A 47 2.07 10.56 -30.85
C LEU A 47 2.04 9.33 -29.94
N GLU A 48 3.16 8.63 -29.83
CA GLU A 48 3.30 7.46 -28.95
C GLU A 48 3.77 7.90 -27.57
N TRP A 49 2.99 7.56 -26.54
CA TRP A 49 3.21 7.95 -25.15
C TRP A 49 3.53 6.75 -24.29
N LEU A 50 4.60 6.85 -23.51
CA LEU A 50 4.92 5.89 -22.45
C LEU A 50 4.44 6.47 -21.12
N CYS A 51 3.59 5.74 -20.41
CA CYS A 51 2.89 6.20 -19.21
C CYS A 51 3.23 5.34 -17.99
N ALA A 52 3.17 5.89 -16.79
CA ALA A 52 3.19 5.15 -15.53
C ALA A 52 1.87 5.32 -14.77
N GLU A 53 1.47 4.30 -14.01
CA GLU A 53 0.22 4.29 -13.24
C GLU A 53 0.21 5.34 -12.10
N PRO A 54 -0.87 6.14 -11.92
CA PRO A 54 -2.13 6.09 -12.69
C PRO A 54 -2.05 6.82 -14.02
N VAL A 55 -2.72 6.28 -15.05
CA VAL A 55 -2.74 6.86 -16.40
C VAL A 55 -3.97 7.75 -16.60
N ALA A 56 -3.74 9.05 -16.76
CA ALA A 56 -4.78 10.02 -17.08
C ALA A 56 -5.04 10.06 -18.60
N VAL A 57 -5.77 9.06 -19.12
CA VAL A 57 -5.98 8.86 -20.57
C VAL A 57 -6.55 10.10 -21.26
N GLU A 58 -7.56 10.73 -20.66
CA GLU A 58 -8.25 11.91 -21.19
C GLU A 58 -7.30 13.10 -21.29
N ASP A 59 -6.53 13.37 -20.24
CA ASP A 59 -5.59 14.48 -20.19
C ASP A 59 -4.42 14.28 -21.17
N ILE A 60 -3.94 13.04 -21.34
CA ILE A 60 -2.89 12.72 -22.32
C ILE A 60 -3.40 12.89 -23.75
N CYS A 61 -4.63 12.45 -24.03
CA CYS A 61 -5.28 12.68 -25.32
C CYS A 61 -5.45 14.17 -25.60
N ALA A 62 -5.86 14.97 -24.61
CA ALA A 62 -5.96 16.42 -24.74
C ALA A 62 -4.59 17.05 -25.02
N ALA A 63 -3.54 16.64 -24.30
CA ALA A 63 -2.18 17.11 -24.53
C ALA A 63 -1.68 16.78 -25.95
N ALA A 64 -1.96 15.57 -26.46
CA ALA A 64 -1.62 15.20 -27.84
C ALA A 64 -2.41 16.04 -28.87
N ALA A 65 -3.67 16.34 -28.61
CA ALA A 65 -4.48 17.17 -29.49
C ALA A 65 -3.95 18.61 -29.62
N THR A 66 -3.31 19.17 -28.58
CA THR A 66 -2.69 20.51 -28.66
C THR A 66 -1.57 20.61 -29.69
N VAL A 67 -0.94 19.47 -30.03
CA VAL A 67 0.10 19.38 -31.07
C VAL A 67 -0.45 18.81 -32.39
N GLY A 68 -1.77 18.71 -32.52
CA GLY A 68 -2.45 18.22 -33.72
C GLY A 68 -2.24 16.73 -33.99
N CYS A 69 -2.03 15.93 -32.94
CA CYS A 69 -1.82 14.47 -33.06
C CYS A 69 -2.81 13.69 -32.19
N GLY A 70 -3.18 12.48 -32.62
CA GLY A 70 -3.77 11.47 -31.75
C GLY A 70 -2.76 10.90 -30.75
N ALA A 71 -3.23 10.19 -29.73
CA ALA A 71 -2.38 9.55 -28.73
C ALA A 71 -2.45 8.02 -28.83
N ARG A 72 -1.30 7.35 -28.87
CA ARG A 72 -1.18 5.90 -28.67
C ARG A 72 -0.45 5.65 -27.36
N LEU A 73 -1.14 5.02 -26.40
CA LEU A 73 -0.66 4.88 -25.03
C LEU A 73 -0.04 3.49 -24.79
N TYR A 74 1.07 3.49 -24.07
CA TYR A 74 1.77 2.28 -23.62
C TYR A 74 2.11 2.40 -22.14
N ILE A 75 2.06 1.28 -21.40
CA ILE A 75 2.41 1.25 -19.98
C ILE A 75 3.86 0.82 -19.76
N VAL A 76 4.59 1.59 -18.95
CA VAL A 76 5.96 1.28 -18.53
C VAL A 76 6.12 1.37 -17.01
N PRO A 77 7.09 0.67 -16.41
CA PRO A 77 7.46 0.89 -15.03
C PRO A 77 7.89 2.34 -14.78
N GLU A 78 7.58 2.87 -13.59
CA GLU A 78 7.91 4.25 -13.20
C GLU A 78 9.42 4.55 -13.31
N THR A 79 10.28 3.57 -13.02
CA THR A 79 11.73 3.67 -13.21
C THR A 79 12.13 3.94 -14.66
N ARG A 80 11.44 3.32 -15.63
CA ARG A 80 11.66 3.54 -17.07
C ARG A 80 11.16 4.91 -17.48
N LEU A 81 10.00 5.34 -16.97
CA LEU A 81 9.45 6.66 -17.25
C LEU A 81 10.41 7.76 -16.83
N PHE A 82 10.94 7.74 -15.60
CA PHE A 82 11.88 8.76 -15.15
C PHE A 82 13.20 8.76 -15.93
N ALA A 83 13.71 7.59 -16.30
CA ALA A 83 14.90 7.50 -17.15
C ALA A 83 14.67 8.13 -18.53
N LEU A 84 13.45 8.04 -19.07
CA LEU A 84 13.08 8.70 -20.32
C LEU A 84 12.94 10.20 -20.15
N ARG A 85 12.40 10.68 -19.01
CA ARG A 85 12.32 12.12 -18.70
C ARG A 85 13.70 12.75 -18.60
N GLU A 86 14.63 12.09 -17.92
CA GLU A 86 16.03 12.53 -17.85
C GLU A 86 16.63 12.65 -19.25
N ARG A 87 16.40 11.66 -20.10
CA ARG A 87 16.94 11.64 -21.45
C ARG A 87 16.30 12.65 -22.40
N ILE A 88 14.99 12.86 -22.32
CA ILE A 88 14.23 13.69 -23.27
C ILE A 88 14.19 15.15 -22.82
N TYR A 89 14.04 15.39 -21.52
CA TYR A 89 13.85 16.72 -20.94
C TYR A 89 15.05 17.20 -20.11
N GLY A 90 16.05 16.36 -19.85
CA GLY A 90 17.19 16.72 -19.00
C GLY A 90 16.89 16.74 -17.50
N GLU A 91 15.75 16.18 -17.08
CA GLU A 91 15.35 16.16 -15.66
C GLU A 91 16.11 15.08 -14.88
N PRO A 92 16.81 15.41 -13.79
CA PRO A 92 17.64 14.43 -13.10
C PRO A 92 16.81 13.25 -12.57
N LEU A 93 17.30 12.02 -12.79
CA LEU A 93 16.66 10.81 -12.25
C LEU A 93 16.67 10.86 -10.71
N PRO A 94 15.52 10.72 -10.02
CA PRO A 94 15.52 10.68 -8.57
C PRO A 94 16.39 9.54 -8.04
N SER A 95 17.26 9.83 -7.06
CA SER A 95 18.32 8.91 -6.60
C SER A 95 17.82 7.53 -6.17
N ARG A 96 16.56 7.42 -5.70
CA ARG A 96 15.91 6.15 -5.34
C ARG A 96 15.73 5.18 -6.51
N TYR A 97 15.63 5.70 -7.74
CA TYR A 97 15.42 4.88 -8.95
C TYR A 97 16.71 4.44 -9.63
N ALA A 98 17.84 5.10 -9.36
CA ALA A 98 19.12 4.77 -9.99
C ALA A 98 19.55 3.30 -9.75
N PRO A 99 19.48 2.72 -8.53
CA PRO A 99 19.83 1.31 -8.31
C PRO A 99 18.87 0.35 -9.02
N LEU A 100 17.58 0.70 -9.11
CA LEU A 100 16.56 -0.12 -9.76
C LEU A 100 16.77 -0.14 -11.28
N LEU A 101 17.08 1.03 -11.86
CA LEU A 101 17.40 1.16 -13.28
C LEU A 101 18.68 0.38 -13.62
N ALA A 102 19.70 0.45 -12.76
CA ALA A 102 20.94 -0.32 -12.92
C ALA A 102 20.71 -1.84 -12.92
N ARG A 103 19.80 -2.34 -12.09
CA ARG A 103 19.39 -3.75 -12.10
C ARG A 103 18.58 -4.10 -13.35
N ALA A 104 17.67 -3.23 -13.78
CA ALA A 104 16.77 -3.49 -14.90
C ALA A 104 17.45 -3.45 -16.27
N LEU A 105 18.42 -2.53 -16.47
CA LEU A 105 19.12 -2.35 -17.75
C LEU A 105 20.49 -3.04 -17.81
N GLY A 106 20.98 -3.51 -16.67
CA GLY A 106 22.37 -3.91 -16.48
C GLY A 106 23.28 -2.71 -16.22
N ALA A 107 24.28 -2.89 -15.34
CA ALA A 107 25.14 -1.82 -14.82
C ALA A 107 25.84 -0.99 -15.92
N ARG A 108 26.20 -1.61 -17.05
CA ARG A 108 26.89 -0.94 -18.17
C ARG A 108 25.98 0.02 -18.94
N ARG A 109 24.70 -0.35 -19.15
CA ARG A 109 23.72 0.51 -19.85
C ARG A 109 23.23 1.65 -18.96
N ALA A 110 23.07 1.41 -17.65
CA ALA A 110 22.69 2.46 -16.72
C ALA A 110 23.75 3.55 -16.59
N ARG A 111 25.04 3.19 -16.61
CA ARG A 111 26.14 4.17 -16.57
C ARG A 111 26.30 5.00 -17.85
N LEU A 112 25.87 4.48 -19.00
CA LEU A 112 25.92 5.20 -20.28
C LEU A 112 24.73 6.17 -20.47
N GLY A 113 23.74 6.13 -19.57
CA GLY A 113 22.55 6.99 -19.63
C GLY A 113 22.51 8.09 -18.57
N VAL A 114 23.21 7.92 -17.45
CA VAL A 114 23.26 8.92 -16.37
C VAL A 114 24.54 9.72 -16.53
N GLU A 115 24.48 10.86 -17.22
CA GLU A 115 25.51 11.87 -17.09
C GLU A 115 25.50 12.34 -15.64
N THR A 116 26.48 11.85 -14.86
CA THR A 116 26.58 12.24 -13.46
C THR A 116 27.03 13.69 -13.48
N PRO A 117 26.28 14.65 -12.91
CA PRO A 117 26.78 16.02 -12.77
C PRO A 117 28.11 15.92 -12.03
N GLU A 118 29.19 16.40 -12.66
CA GLU A 118 30.50 16.43 -12.02
C GLU A 118 30.34 17.16 -10.69
N THR A 119 30.43 16.42 -9.59
CA THR A 119 30.50 17.03 -8.27
C THR A 119 31.71 17.96 -8.28
N PRO A 120 31.54 19.25 -7.91
CA PRO A 120 32.65 20.19 -7.91
C PRO A 120 33.75 19.63 -7.02
N ARG A 121 34.86 19.23 -7.66
CA ARG A 121 36.03 18.66 -6.98
C ARG A 121 36.48 19.66 -5.95
N THR A 122 36.34 19.28 -4.68
CA THR A 122 36.87 20.05 -3.56
C THR A 122 38.40 20.14 -3.76
N PRO A 123 39.00 21.34 -3.81
CA PRO A 123 40.44 21.48 -3.97
C PRO A 123 41.15 20.79 -2.79
N GLY A 124 42.12 19.93 -3.14
CA GLY A 124 42.70 18.94 -2.26
C GLY A 124 43.22 19.49 -0.94
N THR A 125 42.74 18.90 0.15
CA THR A 125 43.39 19.00 1.46
C THR A 125 44.74 18.31 1.40
N SER A 126 45.77 19.15 1.56
CA SER A 126 47.18 18.80 1.69
C SER A 126 47.39 17.66 2.69
N ARG A 127 48.09 16.61 2.25
CA ARG A 127 48.59 15.50 3.07
C ARG A 127 49.57 16.04 4.11
N MET A 128 49.21 15.96 5.39
CA MET A 128 50.15 16.07 6.50
C MET A 128 51.06 14.82 6.56
N PRO A 129 52.35 14.97 6.92
CA PRO A 129 53.29 13.86 7.00
C PRO A 129 53.09 13.04 8.28
N THR A 130 53.13 11.71 8.13
CA THR A 130 53.07 10.72 9.20
C THR A 130 54.42 10.68 9.96
N PRO A 131 54.45 10.75 11.30
CA PRO A 131 55.67 10.51 12.06
C PRO A 131 55.96 9.00 12.15
N GLY A 132 57.23 8.65 11.96
CA GLY A 132 57.73 7.27 11.94
C GLY A 132 57.68 6.55 13.30
N PRO A 133 57.78 5.21 13.31
CA PRO A 133 57.69 4.41 14.52
C PRO A 133 59.04 4.32 15.25
N PRO A 134 59.07 4.28 16.59
CA PRO A 134 60.25 3.86 17.33
C PRO A 134 60.33 2.33 17.49
N ALA A 135 61.57 1.87 17.53
CA ALA A 135 62.02 0.50 17.52
C ALA A 135 61.86 -0.24 18.87
N THR A 136 61.54 -1.53 18.74
CA THR A 136 62.07 -2.73 19.43
C THR A 136 62.44 -2.67 20.92
N GLY A 137 61.77 -3.52 21.72
CA GLY A 137 62.25 -4.00 23.02
C GLY A 137 61.25 -4.94 23.71
N PRO A 138 61.60 -6.21 24.03
CA PRO A 138 60.65 -7.23 24.46
C PRO A 138 60.62 -7.44 25.98
N LEU A 139 59.46 -7.72 26.55
CA LEU A 139 59.32 -8.42 27.84
C LEU A 139 58.07 -9.31 27.79
N ARG A 140 58.32 -10.63 27.74
CA ARG A 140 57.33 -11.68 27.96
C ARG A 140 56.97 -11.73 29.44
N VAL A 141 55.69 -11.78 29.75
CA VAL A 141 55.14 -12.27 31.03
C VAL A 141 54.10 -13.35 30.67
N PRO A 142 54.10 -14.51 31.34
CA PRO A 142 53.15 -15.58 31.06
C PRO A 142 51.82 -15.30 31.76
N VAL A 143 50.71 -15.50 31.05
CA VAL A 143 49.37 -15.55 31.64
C VAL A 143 48.68 -16.79 31.07
N ASP A 144 48.69 -17.86 31.87
CA ASP A 144 47.57 -18.79 31.95
C ASP A 144 46.44 -18.05 32.68
N ASP A 145 45.27 -17.92 32.05
CA ASP A 145 44.05 -18.53 32.58
C ASP A 145 42.86 -18.22 31.68
N ALA A 146 42.02 -19.25 31.55
CA ALA A 146 40.83 -19.30 30.75
C ALA A 146 39.77 -18.27 31.21
N THR A 147 39.26 -17.49 30.26
CA THR A 147 37.90 -16.94 30.36
C THR A 147 37.15 -17.20 29.06
N PRO A 148 36.00 -17.88 29.10
CA PRO A 148 35.15 -18.08 27.94
C PRO A 148 34.49 -16.76 27.52
N THR A 149 34.40 -16.56 26.20
CA THR A 149 33.76 -15.42 25.55
C THR A 149 32.23 -15.41 25.80
N PRO A 150 31.60 -14.22 25.84
CA PRO A 150 30.18 -14.03 26.18
C PRO A 150 29.25 -14.41 25.03
N LEU A 151 29.16 -15.70 24.73
CA LEU A 151 28.21 -16.26 23.76
C LEU A 151 27.66 -17.63 24.19
N GLU A 152 27.73 -17.96 25.49
CA GLU A 152 27.16 -19.20 26.08
C GLU A 152 26.08 -18.94 27.15
N HIS A 153 25.61 -17.69 27.32
CA HIS A 153 24.56 -17.33 28.30
C HIS A 153 23.21 -16.94 27.66
N VAL A 154 22.79 -17.62 26.58
CA VAL A 154 21.49 -17.33 25.93
C VAL A 154 20.62 -18.59 25.71
N LEU A 155 21.01 -19.76 26.21
CA LEU A 155 20.17 -20.96 26.14
C LEU A 155 20.03 -21.61 27.53
N ASP A 156 19.38 -20.93 28.48
CA ASP A 156 18.83 -21.61 29.66
C ASP A 156 17.76 -20.80 30.44
N LEU A 157 16.80 -20.19 29.74
CA LEU A 157 15.61 -19.56 30.37
C LEU A 157 14.30 -20.02 29.73
N SER A 158 14.18 -21.32 29.49
CA SER A 158 12.91 -22.00 29.25
C SER A 158 12.67 -23.01 30.36
N GLY A 159 12.38 -22.50 31.56
CA GLY A 159 12.06 -23.33 32.71
C GLY A 159 11.43 -22.49 33.81
N SER A 160 10.16 -22.79 34.11
CA SER A 160 9.48 -22.43 35.35
C SER A 160 8.93 -21.00 35.46
N PHE A 161 7.71 -20.77 34.95
CA PHE A 161 6.78 -19.81 35.56
C PHE A 161 5.34 -20.07 35.07
N PHE A 162 4.61 -20.94 35.77
CA PHE A 162 3.19 -20.84 36.16
C PHE A 162 2.72 -22.21 36.64
N GLY A 163 2.90 -22.47 37.93
CA GLY A 163 2.03 -23.36 38.69
C GLY A 163 0.84 -22.54 39.16
N MET A 164 -0.34 -22.85 38.63
CA MET A 164 -1.61 -22.60 39.32
C MET A 164 -2.45 -23.86 39.19
N ASP A 165 -2.58 -24.54 40.33
CA ASP A 165 -3.50 -25.62 40.58
C ASP A 165 -4.95 -25.17 40.38
N LEU A 166 -5.68 -25.88 39.53
CA LEU A 166 -7.13 -25.89 39.53
C LEU A 166 -7.59 -27.35 39.46
N ASP A 167 -7.97 -27.85 40.64
CA ASP A 167 -8.65 -29.12 40.82
C ASP A 167 -10.12 -29.06 40.35
N GLY A 168 -10.45 -29.95 39.41
CA GLY A 168 -11.72 -30.70 39.34
C GLY A 168 -12.87 -30.15 38.46
N PRO A 169 -13.89 -30.99 38.14
CA PRO A 169 -13.90 -32.44 38.01
C PRO A 169 -14.22 -32.94 36.59
N SER A 170 -13.62 -34.09 36.30
CA SER A 170 -13.92 -35.05 35.24
C SER A 170 -15.43 -35.32 35.08
N GLY A 171 -15.94 -35.20 33.86
CA GLY A 171 -17.31 -35.55 33.50
C GLY A 171 -17.48 -35.78 32.00
N ALA A 172 -17.62 -37.07 31.66
CA ALA A 172 -18.32 -37.66 30.51
C ALA A 172 -17.93 -37.21 29.08
N GLU A 173 -17.15 -38.06 28.40
CA GLU A 173 -17.11 -38.10 26.93
C GLU A 173 -18.39 -38.77 26.38
N PRO A 174 -18.99 -38.23 25.31
CA PRO A 174 -19.94 -39.00 24.50
C PRO A 174 -19.21 -39.76 23.38
N GLU A 175 -19.46 -41.07 23.33
CA GLU A 175 -19.18 -41.94 22.18
C GLU A 175 -19.88 -41.38 20.93
N VAL A 176 -19.11 -41.15 19.86
CA VAL A 176 -19.63 -40.85 18.53
C VAL A 176 -19.55 -42.13 17.71
N GLU A 177 -20.71 -42.77 17.54
CA GLU A 177 -20.94 -43.90 16.65
C GLU A 177 -20.93 -43.41 15.18
N VAL A 178 -19.88 -43.75 14.44
CA VAL A 178 -19.77 -43.48 13.00
C VAL A 178 -20.43 -44.63 12.23
N VAL A 179 -21.69 -44.44 11.83
CA VAL A 179 -22.40 -45.31 10.90
C VAL A 179 -21.92 -45.00 9.48
N MET A 180 -21.24 -45.96 8.84
CA MET A 180 -20.96 -45.93 7.41
C MET A 180 -22.13 -46.59 6.66
N GLU A 181 -22.87 -45.82 5.87
CA GLU A 181 -23.74 -46.37 4.82
C GLU A 181 -23.01 -46.36 3.48
N ALA A 182 -22.81 -47.55 2.93
CA ALA A 182 -22.40 -47.79 1.56
C ALA A 182 -23.64 -48.04 0.70
N GLY A 183 -23.87 -47.19 -0.30
CA GLY A 183 -24.90 -47.38 -1.31
C GLY A 183 -24.41 -46.81 -2.64
N ALA A 184 -23.88 -47.68 -3.50
CA ALA A 184 -23.50 -47.37 -4.87
C ALA A 184 -24.41 -48.18 -5.81
N ASP A 185 -25.27 -47.49 -6.56
CA ASP A 185 -26.01 -48.05 -7.68
C ASP A 185 -25.18 -47.99 -8.98
N PRO A 186 -25.21 -49.03 -9.83
CA PRO A 186 -24.52 -49.03 -11.11
C PRO A 186 -25.35 -48.33 -12.20
N ILE A 187 -24.73 -47.38 -12.91
CA ILE A 187 -25.30 -46.77 -14.12
C ILE A 187 -24.94 -47.65 -15.33
N GLU A 188 -25.97 -48.12 -16.03
CA GLU A 188 -25.88 -48.85 -17.29
C GLU A 188 -25.31 -47.96 -18.41
N LEU A 189 -24.23 -48.44 -19.04
CA LEU A 189 -23.67 -47.89 -20.28
C LEU A 189 -24.34 -48.58 -21.47
N SER A 190 -25.35 -47.93 -22.06
CA SER A 190 -25.84 -48.25 -23.40
C SER A 190 -25.06 -47.45 -24.44
N GLY A 191 -24.36 -48.17 -25.32
CA GLY A 191 -23.67 -47.61 -26.46
C GLY A 191 -24.60 -47.41 -27.66
N GLU A 192 -24.36 -46.35 -28.42
CA GLU A 192 -24.85 -46.23 -29.78
C GLU A 192 -23.83 -45.44 -30.63
N ALA A 193 -23.28 -46.13 -31.63
CA ALA A 193 -22.31 -45.60 -32.57
C ALA A 193 -23.03 -44.92 -33.73
N PRO A 194 -22.65 -43.70 -34.16
CA PRO A 194 -23.08 -43.18 -35.44
C PRO A 194 -22.05 -43.48 -36.54
N ALA A 195 -22.60 -43.92 -37.67
CA ALA A 195 -21.93 -44.33 -38.88
C ALA A 195 -21.14 -43.19 -39.55
N THR A 196 -19.97 -43.57 -40.07
CA THR A 196 -19.15 -42.85 -41.05
C THR A 196 -19.93 -42.61 -42.35
N GLY A 197 -20.13 -41.33 -42.69
CA GLY A 197 -20.55 -40.84 -44.01
C GLY A 197 -19.48 -39.94 -44.63
N PRO A 198 -19.40 -39.85 -45.98
CA PRO A 198 -18.29 -39.22 -46.68
C PRO A 198 -18.32 -37.69 -46.61
N VAL A 199 -17.15 -37.12 -46.32
CA VAL A 199 -16.88 -35.69 -46.22
C VAL A 199 -16.86 -35.08 -47.63
N HIS A 200 -17.85 -34.25 -47.95
CA HIS A 200 -17.79 -33.31 -49.07
C HIS A 200 -17.04 -32.05 -48.61
N LEU A 201 -15.88 -31.79 -49.19
CA LEU A 201 -15.16 -30.51 -49.05
C LEU A 201 -15.90 -29.44 -49.86
N GLU A 202 -16.69 -28.62 -49.19
CA GLU A 202 -17.13 -27.33 -49.72
C GLU A 202 -16.24 -26.22 -49.14
N VAL A 203 -15.50 -25.57 -50.03
CA VAL A 203 -14.69 -24.38 -49.76
C VAL A 203 -15.64 -23.21 -49.56
N VAL A 204 -16.09 -22.98 -48.33
CA VAL A 204 -16.79 -21.75 -47.95
C VAL A 204 -15.75 -20.73 -47.49
N SER A 205 -15.36 -19.90 -48.45
CA SER A 205 -14.64 -18.66 -48.22
C SER A 205 -15.56 -17.67 -47.50
N SER A 206 -15.43 -17.57 -46.17
CA SER A 206 -15.89 -16.44 -45.35
C SER A 206 -15.19 -16.49 -43.99
N ALA A 207 -13.92 -16.09 -43.96
CA ALA A 207 -13.24 -15.76 -42.71
C ALA A 207 -13.79 -14.42 -42.19
N SER A 208 -14.97 -14.48 -41.58
CA SER A 208 -15.38 -13.49 -40.59
C SER A 208 -14.47 -13.71 -39.38
N VAL A 209 -13.43 -12.88 -39.26
CA VAL A 209 -12.61 -12.81 -38.06
C VAL A 209 -13.54 -12.38 -36.93
N ALA A 210 -13.99 -13.36 -36.15
CA ALA A 210 -14.66 -13.13 -34.88
C ALA A 210 -13.77 -12.18 -34.08
N ARG A 211 -14.23 -10.94 -33.91
CA ARG A 211 -13.67 -10.03 -32.93
C ARG A 211 -13.76 -10.76 -31.59
N PRO A 212 -12.67 -10.97 -30.85
CA PRO A 212 -12.78 -11.46 -29.50
C PRO A 212 -13.61 -10.43 -28.73
N ASP A 213 -14.75 -10.86 -28.21
CA ASP A 213 -15.62 -10.05 -27.38
C ASP A 213 -14.79 -9.46 -26.22
N ALA A 214 -14.51 -8.17 -26.33
CA ALA A 214 -13.74 -7.39 -25.35
C ALA A 214 -14.52 -7.16 -24.04
N GLU A 215 -15.66 -7.82 -23.86
CA GLU A 215 -16.51 -7.74 -22.67
C GLU A 215 -16.21 -8.84 -21.62
N GLN A 216 -15.39 -9.86 -21.94
CA GLN A 216 -14.97 -10.89 -20.98
C GLN A 216 -13.75 -10.50 -20.13
N GLY A 217 -13.40 -9.22 -20.11
CA GLY A 217 -12.41 -8.68 -19.19
C GLY A 217 -13.05 -8.42 -17.83
N ASP A 218 -13.41 -9.48 -17.11
CA ASP A 218 -13.54 -9.41 -15.64
C ASP A 218 -12.28 -8.71 -15.14
N SER A 219 -12.39 -7.43 -14.78
CA SER A 219 -11.24 -6.62 -14.39
C SER A 219 -10.58 -7.35 -13.22
N ALA A 220 -9.24 -7.33 -13.14
CA ALA A 220 -8.56 -7.90 -11.97
C ALA A 220 -9.14 -7.36 -10.64
N THR A 221 -9.70 -6.14 -10.66
CA THR A 221 -10.44 -5.55 -9.55
C THR A 221 -11.75 -6.29 -9.25
N ASP A 222 -12.52 -6.73 -10.24
CA ASP A 222 -13.77 -7.47 -10.04
C ASP A 222 -13.52 -8.84 -9.43
N ALA A 223 -12.45 -9.52 -9.88
CA ALA A 223 -12.01 -10.78 -9.26
C ALA A 223 -11.60 -10.57 -7.78
N LEU A 224 -10.91 -9.46 -7.46
CA LEU A 224 -10.60 -9.09 -6.08
C LEU A 224 -11.87 -8.77 -5.28
N CYS A 225 -12.83 -8.05 -5.86
CA CYS A 225 -14.10 -7.73 -5.20
C CYS A 225 -14.95 -8.99 -4.94
N ARG A 226 -14.98 -9.97 -5.86
CA ARG A 226 -15.64 -11.26 -5.64
C ARG A 226 -15.00 -11.99 -4.46
N ARG A 227 -13.67 -12.10 -4.45
CA ARG A 227 -12.92 -12.72 -3.35
C ARG A 227 -13.09 -11.98 -2.02
N ALA A 228 -13.22 -10.66 -2.04
CA ALA A 228 -13.45 -9.86 -0.84
C ALA A 228 -14.83 -10.08 -0.21
N ARG A 229 -15.84 -10.44 -1.02
CA ARG A 229 -17.21 -10.76 -0.56
C ARG A 229 -17.32 -12.15 0.06
N ASP A 230 -16.53 -13.11 -0.43
CA ASP A 230 -16.48 -14.45 0.14
C ASP A 230 -15.82 -14.40 1.53
N SER A 231 -16.62 -14.56 2.58
CA SER A 231 -16.16 -14.51 3.97
C SER A 231 -15.29 -15.70 4.36
N GLU A 232 -15.39 -16.81 3.64
CA GLU A 232 -14.69 -18.07 3.92
C GLU A 232 -13.40 -18.22 3.09
N ASP A 233 -13.25 -17.43 2.02
CA ASP A 233 -12.04 -17.45 1.17
C ASP A 233 -10.78 -17.03 1.95
N LYS A 234 -9.79 -17.93 1.98
CA LYS A 234 -8.50 -17.71 2.67
C LYS A 234 -7.72 -16.50 2.15
N GLY A 235 -7.95 -16.11 0.91
CA GLY A 235 -7.36 -14.95 0.24
C GLY A 235 -8.17 -13.66 0.40
N ARG A 236 -9.30 -13.66 1.12
CA ARG A 236 -10.13 -12.47 1.35
C ARG A 236 -9.35 -11.29 1.89
N VAL A 237 -8.54 -11.49 2.93
CA VAL A 237 -7.73 -10.42 3.55
C VAL A 237 -6.71 -9.85 2.56
N LEU A 238 -6.06 -10.69 1.77
CA LEU A 238 -5.12 -10.24 0.73
C LEU A 238 -5.83 -9.46 -0.37
N ALA A 239 -7.05 -9.87 -0.74
CA ALA A 239 -7.86 -9.16 -1.71
C ALA A 239 -8.28 -7.77 -1.19
N LEU A 240 -8.76 -7.68 0.06
CA LEU A 240 -9.08 -6.42 0.72
C LEU A 240 -7.85 -5.49 0.77
N ARG A 241 -6.67 -6.01 1.12
CA ARG A 241 -5.42 -5.24 1.11
C ARG A 241 -5.03 -4.73 -0.27
N ALA A 242 -5.20 -5.54 -1.32
CA ALA A 242 -4.95 -5.10 -2.68
C ALA A 242 -5.94 -4.00 -3.12
N LEU A 243 -7.21 -4.14 -2.73
CA LEU A 243 -8.26 -3.14 -3.00
C LEU A 243 -8.01 -1.80 -2.30
N ARG A 244 -7.27 -1.76 -1.19
CA ARG A 244 -6.86 -0.49 -0.54
C ARG A 244 -6.04 0.41 -1.45
N GLN A 245 -5.34 -0.13 -2.44
CA GLN A 245 -4.59 0.68 -3.41
C GLN A 245 -5.47 1.18 -4.56
N ARG A 246 -6.75 0.75 -4.61
CA ARG A 246 -7.70 0.99 -5.71
C ARG A 246 -9.01 1.62 -5.25
N PHE A 247 -8.98 2.42 -4.18
CA PHE A 247 -10.18 3.06 -3.61
C PHE A 247 -10.97 3.94 -4.59
N THR A 248 -10.32 4.46 -5.63
CA THR A 248 -10.97 5.29 -6.66
C THR A 248 -11.70 4.45 -7.72
N HIS A 249 -11.43 3.14 -7.81
CA HIS A 249 -12.02 2.27 -8.80
C HIS A 249 -13.53 2.07 -8.53
N PRO A 250 -14.40 2.16 -9.56
CA PRO A 250 -15.86 2.08 -9.38
C PRO A 250 -16.31 0.77 -8.73
N ALA A 251 -15.74 -0.37 -9.13
CA ALA A 251 -16.06 -1.66 -8.51
C ALA A 251 -15.70 -1.75 -7.01
N THR A 252 -14.64 -1.07 -6.58
CA THR A 252 -14.26 -1.00 -5.16
C THR A 252 -15.21 -0.10 -4.38
N ARG A 253 -15.67 1.00 -4.98
CA ARG A 253 -16.71 1.87 -4.39
C ARG A 253 -18.03 1.12 -4.23
N ALA A 254 -18.47 0.39 -5.25
CA ALA A 254 -19.66 -0.44 -5.18
C ALA A 254 -19.56 -1.49 -4.05
N LEU A 255 -18.41 -2.16 -3.92
CA LEU A 255 -18.16 -3.08 -2.79
C LEU A 255 -18.27 -2.38 -1.43
N LEU A 256 -17.71 -1.18 -1.27
CA LEU A 256 -17.82 -0.42 -0.02
C LEU A 256 -19.27 -0.06 0.30
N ASP A 257 -20.03 0.35 -0.70
CA ASP A 257 -21.45 0.69 -0.54
C ASP A 257 -22.28 -0.53 -0.15
N ASP A 258 -22.01 -1.70 -0.76
CA ASP A 258 -22.61 -2.98 -0.36
C ASP A 258 -22.30 -3.33 1.10
N LEU A 259 -21.02 -3.21 1.52
CA LEU A 259 -20.59 -3.51 2.89
C LEU A 259 -21.21 -2.54 3.91
N ARG A 260 -21.33 -1.26 3.56
CA ARG A 260 -22.00 -0.24 4.36
C ARG A 260 -23.50 -0.52 4.46
N ALA A 261 -24.15 -0.96 3.39
CA ALA A 261 -25.56 -1.32 3.39
C ALA A 261 -25.80 -2.48 4.37
N VAL A 262 -25.00 -3.55 4.30
CA VAL A 262 -25.06 -4.66 5.28
C VAL A 262 -24.94 -4.16 6.72
N LEU A 263 -24.00 -3.25 7.01
CA LEU A 263 -23.83 -2.70 8.36
C LEU A 263 -25.01 -1.80 8.79
N ARG A 264 -25.70 -1.13 7.86
CA ARG A 264 -26.87 -0.28 8.14
C ARG A 264 -28.11 -1.12 8.39
N ASP A 265 -28.34 -2.12 7.55
CA ASP A 265 -29.56 -2.94 7.52
C ASP A 265 -29.58 -4.00 8.63
N ALA A 266 -28.44 -4.26 9.29
CA ALA A 266 -28.40 -5.06 10.50
C ALA A 266 -29.28 -4.39 11.58
N GLU A 267 -30.55 -4.72 11.68
CA GLU A 267 -31.40 -4.13 12.70
C GLU A 267 -30.85 -4.50 14.08
N PRO A 268 -30.68 -3.53 15.00
CA PRO A 268 -30.47 -3.88 16.39
C PRO A 268 -31.73 -4.66 16.81
N ASN A 269 -31.56 -5.93 17.13
CA ASN A 269 -32.61 -6.89 17.41
C ASN A 269 -33.45 -6.41 18.63
N LEU A 270 -34.37 -5.47 18.40
CA LEU A 270 -35.13 -4.76 19.44
C LEU A 270 -36.46 -5.44 19.75
N LEU A 271 -36.82 -6.49 19.00
CA LEU A 271 -38.01 -7.29 19.25
C LEU A 271 -37.62 -8.62 19.92
N PRO A 272 -37.83 -8.77 21.24
CA PRO A 272 -37.41 -9.95 22.00
C PRO A 272 -38.12 -11.27 21.59
N ASP A 273 -39.16 -11.22 20.75
CA ASP A 273 -39.97 -12.39 20.37
C ASP A 273 -39.72 -12.90 18.94
N SER A 274 -38.79 -12.31 18.18
CA SER A 274 -38.48 -12.81 16.84
C SER A 274 -37.69 -14.11 16.92
N MET A 275 -38.21 -15.15 16.25
CA MET A 275 -37.79 -16.55 16.32
C MET A 275 -36.25 -16.75 16.31
N PRO A 276 -35.71 -17.62 17.19
CA PRO A 276 -34.26 -17.73 17.46
C PRO A 276 -33.38 -18.25 16.31
N ASN A 277 -33.93 -18.61 15.16
CA ASN A 277 -33.17 -19.38 14.15
C ASN A 277 -32.60 -18.55 12.98
N SER A 278 -33.00 -17.29 12.76
CA SER A 278 -32.43 -16.46 11.66
C SER A 278 -31.26 -15.56 12.09
N SER A 279 -31.07 -15.33 13.39
CA SER A 279 -30.14 -14.29 13.89
C SER A 279 -28.65 -14.61 13.67
N GLY A 280 -28.26 -15.89 13.60
CA GLY A 280 -26.85 -16.29 13.52
C GLY A 280 -26.18 -15.94 12.19
N ALA A 281 -26.85 -16.22 11.07
CA ALA A 281 -26.31 -15.98 9.72
C ALA A 281 -26.14 -14.48 9.43
N ASP A 282 -27.12 -13.67 9.84
CA ASP A 282 -27.07 -12.21 9.68
C ASP A 282 -25.99 -11.58 10.57
N GLY A 283 -25.79 -12.11 11.77
CA GLY A 283 -24.70 -11.72 12.67
C GLY A 283 -23.32 -11.97 12.04
N ALA A 284 -23.08 -13.19 11.54
CA ALA A 284 -21.82 -13.55 10.88
C ALA A 284 -21.55 -12.67 9.66
N ARG A 285 -22.57 -12.42 8.82
CA ARG A 285 -22.48 -11.51 7.67
C ARG A 285 -22.12 -10.08 8.09
N THR A 286 -22.72 -9.58 9.16
CA THR A 286 -22.45 -8.24 9.71
C THR A 286 -21.01 -8.13 10.23
N ILE A 287 -20.55 -9.11 11.00
CA ILE A 287 -19.16 -9.17 11.50
C ILE A 287 -18.18 -9.19 10.33
N ALA A 288 -18.42 -10.03 9.33
CA ALA A 288 -17.63 -10.10 8.11
C ALA A 288 -17.58 -8.76 7.36
N ALA A 289 -18.68 -7.99 7.35
CA ALA A 289 -18.71 -6.66 6.75
C ALA A 289 -17.89 -5.63 7.54
N ILE A 290 -18.03 -5.64 8.88
CA ILE A 290 -17.26 -4.79 9.79
C ILE A 290 -15.75 -5.01 9.61
N ASP A 291 -15.30 -6.27 9.61
CA ASP A 291 -13.89 -6.62 9.46
C ASP A 291 -13.37 -6.20 8.07
N ALA A 292 -14.17 -6.35 7.01
CA ALA A 292 -13.80 -5.91 5.66
C ALA A 292 -13.65 -4.38 5.56
N LEU A 293 -14.59 -3.62 6.12
CA LEU A 293 -14.53 -2.16 6.17
C LEU A 293 -13.32 -1.66 6.97
N ALA A 294 -13.02 -2.33 8.08
CA ALA A 294 -11.84 -2.06 8.89
C ALA A 294 -10.54 -2.37 8.15
N GLU A 295 -10.47 -3.47 7.40
CA GLU A 295 -9.28 -3.81 6.59
C GLU A 295 -9.09 -2.81 5.46
N LEU A 296 -10.18 -2.40 4.79
CA LEU A 296 -10.13 -1.39 3.74
C LEU A 296 -9.68 -0.02 4.28
N ARG A 297 -9.91 0.30 5.55
CA ARG A 297 -9.69 1.64 6.16
C ARG A 297 -10.74 2.67 5.79
N ASP A 298 -11.98 2.23 5.65
CA ASP A 298 -13.07 3.15 5.41
C ASP A 298 -13.37 4.00 6.67
N GLY A 299 -13.03 5.30 6.63
CA GLY A 299 -13.26 6.20 7.75
C GLY A 299 -14.73 6.60 7.93
N SER A 300 -15.55 6.54 6.87
CA SER A 300 -16.93 7.02 6.94
C SER A 300 -17.83 6.12 7.78
N VAL A 301 -17.42 4.90 8.09
CA VAL A 301 -18.20 3.95 8.90
C VAL A 301 -18.01 4.13 10.41
N ILE A 302 -17.09 5.00 10.85
CA ILE A 302 -16.84 5.23 12.28
C ILE A 302 -18.13 5.54 13.06
N PRO A 303 -19.02 6.46 12.63
CA PRO A 303 -20.28 6.70 13.33
C PRO A 303 -21.14 5.44 13.41
N MET A 304 -21.24 4.66 12.34
CA MET A 304 -22.02 3.42 12.29
C MET A 304 -21.47 2.37 13.27
N LEU A 305 -20.15 2.21 13.34
CA LEU A 305 -19.51 1.28 14.27
C LEU A 305 -19.71 1.68 15.74
N ILE A 306 -19.72 2.99 16.03
CA ILE A 306 -20.00 3.52 17.37
C ILE A 306 -21.42 3.17 17.84
N GLU A 307 -22.40 3.20 16.93
CA GLU A 307 -23.77 2.78 17.20
C GLU A 307 -23.87 1.29 17.54
N ARG A 308 -22.93 0.47 17.03
CA ARG A 308 -22.81 -0.96 17.31
C ARG A 308 -22.03 -1.29 18.59
N LEU A 309 -21.71 -0.31 19.43
CA LEU A 309 -21.08 -0.57 20.72
C LEU A 309 -22.11 -0.81 21.83
N GLY A 310 -21.82 -1.77 22.71
CA GLY A 310 -22.59 -2.05 23.92
C GLY A 310 -23.83 -2.91 23.69
N PRO A 311 -24.76 -2.95 24.67
CA PRO A 311 -25.92 -3.84 24.64
C PRO A 311 -26.89 -3.60 23.47
N ALA A 312 -26.90 -2.38 22.93
CA ALA A 312 -27.76 -2.01 21.80
C ALA A 312 -27.33 -2.65 20.46
N ALA A 313 -26.16 -3.30 20.41
CA ALA A 313 -25.67 -3.95 19.20
C ALA A 313 -26.45 -5.21 18.80
N GLY A 314 -27.33 -5.71 19.66
CA GLY A 314 -28.08 -6.97 19.48
C GLY A 314 -27.24 -8.22 19.77
N SER A 315 -25.96 -8.24 19.41
CA SER A 315 -25.02 -9.33 19.70
C SER A 315 -23.70 -8.82 20.31
N PRO A 316 -23.17 -9.46 21.36
CA PRO A 316 -21.86 -9.12 21.93
C PRO A 316 -20.70 -9.33 20.94
N GLU A 317 -20.85 -10.25 19.98
CA GLU A 317 -19.85 -10.52 18.94
C GLU A 317 -19.74 -9.36 17.95
N ILE A 318 -20.89 -8.79 17.55
CA ILE A 318 -20.94 -7.59 16.71
C ILE A 318 -20.32 -6.40 17.45
N ALA A 319 -20.61 -6.23 18.74
CA ALA A 319 -20.01 -5.17 19.55
C ALA A 319 -18.49 -5.31 19.67
N ALA A 320 -17.99 -6.55 19.83
CA ALA A 320 -16.56 -6.83 19.85
C ALA A 320 -15.90 -6.57 18.48
N ALA A 321 -16.53 -6.97 17.38
CA ALA A 321 -16.07 -6.69 16.03
C ALA A 321 -16.02 -5.17 15.75
N ALA A 322 -17.08 -4.44 16.12
CA ALA A 322 -17.15 -2.99 15.97
C ALA A 322 -16.06 -2.28 16.78
N HIS A 323 -15.79 -2.73 18.02
CA HIS A 323 -14.69 -2.20 18.82
C HIS A 323 -13.32 -2.45 18.17
N ARG A 324 -13.03 -3.68 17.72
CA ARG A 324 -11.77 -3.99 17.02
C ARG A 324 -11.61 -3.15 15.75
N ALA A 325 -12.68 -2.97 14.99
CA ALA A 325 -12.70 -2.13 13.80
C ALA A 325 -12.41 -0.65 14.14
N LEU A 326 -13.02 -0.10 15.21
CA LEU A 326 -12.73 1.26 15.68
C LEU A 326 -11.27 1.42 16.12
N VAL A 327 -10.71 0.45 16.85
CA VAL A 327 -9.28 0.48 17.23
C VAL A 327 -8.38 0.48 16.00
N THR A 328 -8.71 -0.34 15.01
CA THR A 328 -7.96 -0.46 13.75
C THR A 328 -8.07 0.80 12.89
N LEU A 329 -9.26 1.43 12.83
CA LEU A 329 -9.50 2.63 12.05
C LEU A 329 -8.91 3.87 12.74
N CYS A 330 -9.06 4.01 14.04
CA CYS A 330 -8.69 5.24 14.74
C CYS A 330 -7.29 5.18 15.36
N ALA A 331 -6.67 3.99 15.44
CA ALA A 331 -5.44 3.76 16.19
C ALA A 331 -5.50 4.27 17.64
N GLN A 332 -6.68 4.18 18.25
CA GLN A 332 -6.98 4.57 19.63
C GLN A 332 -7.86 3.50 20.28
N ASP A 333 -7.90 3.46 21.62
CA ASP A 333 -8.79 2.55 22.34
C ASP A 333 -9.50 3.24 23.51
N PHE A 334 -10.82 3.32 23.40
CA PHE A 334 -11.71 3.83 24.44
C PHE A 334 -12.62 2.74 25.02
N GLY A 335 -12.30 1.46 24.79
CA GLY A 335 -13.12 0.30 25.12
C GLY A 335 -14.45 0.30 24.37
N GLN A 336 -15.48 -0.32 24.96
CA GLN A 336 -16.83 -0.37 24.39
C GLN A 336 -17.68 0.87 24.76
N SER A 337 -17.06 1.95 25.26
CA SER A 337 -17.79 3.14 25.69
C SER A 337 -18.19 4.02 24.50
N ARG A 338 -19.43 3.85 24.04
CA ARG A 338 -20.02 4.65 22.95
C ARG A 338 -19.85 6.16 23.15
N ARG A 339 -20.11 6.68 24.35
CA ARG A 339 -19.97 8.10 24.68
C ARG A 339 -18.54 8.61 24.48
N ARG A 340 -17.52 7.84 24.87
CA ARG A 340 -16.11 8.25 24.73
C ARG A 340 -15.71 8.30 23.26
N TRP A 341 -16.11 7.30 22.48
CA TRP A 341 -15.90 7.30 21.04
C TRP A 341 -16.58 8.47 20.35
N GLN A 342 -17.86 8.75 20.64
CA GLN A 342 -18.58 9.91 20.09
C GLN A 342 -17.89 11.24 20.42
N THR A 343 -17.41 11.39 21.65
CA THR A 343 -16.68 12.60 22.07
C THR A 343 -15.39 12.75 21.28
N TRP A 344 -14.61 11.68 21.16
CA TRP A 344 -13.36 11.68 20.41
C TRP A 344 -13.58 11.98 18.92
N THR A 345 -14.55 11.31 18.29
CA THR A 345 -14.86 11.48 16.87
C THR A 345 -15.29 12.91 16.57
N ARG A 346 -16.06 13.58 17.45
CA ARG A 346 -16.45 14.98 17.24
C ARG A 346 -15.24 15.92 17.14
N THR A 347 -14.18 15.64 17.89
CA THR A 347 -12.96 16.45 17.87
C THR A 347 -12.07 16.14 16.66
N HIS A 348 -11.99 14.87 16.24
CA HIS A 348 -11.00 14.42 15.25
C HIS A 348 -11.60 14.10 13.87
N ALA A 349 -12.93 14.19 13.67
CA ALA A 349 -13.59 13.79 12.41
C ALA A 349 -13.15 14.60 11.19
N ILE A 350 -12.68 15.83 11.40
CA ILE A 350 -12.17 16.69 10.32
C ILE A 350 -10.69 16.42 10.01
N GLU A 351 -9.98 15.73 10.91
CA GLU A 351 -8.57 15.46 10.75
C GLU A 351 -8.34 14.27 9.82
N PRO A 352 -7.29 14.30 8.99
CA PRO A 352 -6.96 13.18 8.15
C PRO A 352 -6.47 12.00 8.99
N ARG A 353 -6.77 10.77 8.55
CA ARG A 353 -6.39 9.51 9.20
C ARG A 353 -4.91 9.45 9.64
N VAL A 354 -4.00 10.07 8.86
CA VAL A 354 -2.57 10.10 9.19
C VAL A 354 -2.32 10.74 10.56
N GLU A 355 -3.04 11.79 10.93
CA GLU A 355 -2.91 12.42 12.26
C GLU A 355 -3.31 11.44 13.37
N TRP A 356 -4.38 10.66 13.18
CA TRP A 356 -4.80 9.66 14.15
C TRP A 356 -3.72 8.57 14.34
N LEU A 357 -3.04 8.17 13.27
CA LEU A 357 -1.91 7.23 13.33
C LEU A 357 -0.71 7.83 14.07
N LEU A 358 -0.40 9.12 13.84
CA LEU A 358 0.68 9.84 14.54
C LEU A 358 0.43 9.92 16.05
N ASP A 359 -0.82 10.03 16.47
CA ASP A 359 -1.22 9.96 17.87
C ASP A 359 -1.16 8.52 18.41
N GLY A 360 -1.53 7.53 17.58
CA GLY A 360 -1.40 6.10 17.89
C GLY A 360 0.03 5.68 18.25
N LEU A 361 1.06 6.34 17.71
CA LEU A 361 2.47 6.11 18.07
C LEU A 361 2.78 6.41 19.55
N SER A 362 1.99 7.26 20.20
CA SER A 362 2.13 7.61 21.62
C SER A 362 1.22 6.79 22.54
N HIS A 363 0.45 5.85 22.00
CA HIS A 363 -0.53 5.09 22.76
C HIS A 363 0.12 4.19 23.82
N LYS A 364 -0.57 3.93 24.94
CA LYS A 364 -0.07 3.10 26.04
C LYS A 364 0.10 1.62 25.67
N SER A 365 -0.80 1.10 24.83
CA SER A 365 -0.74 -0.28 24.32
C SER A 365 0.32 -0.43 23.21
N GLY A 366 1.22 -1.40 23.35
CA GLY A 366 2.24 -1.72 22.36
C GLY A 366 1.66 -2.16 21.01
N GLY A 367 0.57 -2.95 21.02
CA GLY A 367 -0.08 -3.39 19.79
C GLY A 367 -0.61 -2.24 18.93
N ILE A 368 -1.19 -1.21 19.56
CA ILE A 368 -1.68 -0.03 18.84
C ILE A 368 -0.51 0.79 18.28
N ARG A 369 0.59 0.95 19.04
CA ARG A 369 1.80 1.61 18.53
C ARG A 369 2.38 0.87 17.34
N ALA A 370 2.45 -0.45 17.40
CA ALA A 370 2.97 -1.29 16.32
C ALA A 370 2.09 -1.20 15.07
N ALA A 371 0.78 -1.31 15.21
CA ALA A 371 -0.17 -1.21 14.09
C ALA A 371 -0.11 0.18 13.42
N ALA A 372 -0.06 1.26 14.21
CA ALA A 372 0.08 2.62 13.69
C ALA A 372 1.40 2.82 12.94
N ALA A 373 2.52 2.33 13.50
CA ALA A 373 3.83 2.42 12.87
C ALA A 373 3.91 1.60 11.58
N GLU A 374 3.31 0.40 11.55
CA GLU A 374 3.24 -0.43 10.35
C GLU A 374 2.49 0.27 9.22
N GLU A 375 1.36 0.89 9.54
CA GLU A 375 0.55 1.60 8.55
C GLU A 375 1.26 2.86 8.04
N LEU A 376 1.89 3.63 8.93
CA LEU A 376 2.71 4.78 8.54
C LEU A 376 3.91 4.36 7.69
N ARG A 377 4.53 3.20 7.97
CA ARG A 377 5.61 2.66 7.14
C ARG A 377 5.14 2.30 5.74
N HIS A 378 3.94 1.73 5.60
CA HIS A 378 3.37 1.46 4.28
C HIS A 378 3.10 2.74 3.49
N LEU A 379 2.66 3.82 4.15
CA LEU A 379 2.40 5.11 3.51
C LEU A 379 3.68 5.85 3.12
N THR A 380 4.70 5.81 3.97
CA THR A 380 5.94 6.58 3.82
C THR A 380 7.03 5.84 3.05
N GLY A 381 7.02 4.50 3.09
CA GLY A 381 8.14 3.66 2.67
C GLY A 381 9.32 3.62 3.66
N ASP A 382 9.23 4.31 4.81
CA ASP A 382 10.28 4.38 5.82
C ASP A 382 9.71 4.11 7.23
N SER A 383 10.52 3.51 8.10
CA SER A 383 10.19 3.32 9.52
C SER A 383 10.57 4.51 10.39
N PHE A 384 11.45 5.39 9.90
CA PHE A 384 12.14 6.42 10.70
C PHE A 384 12.71 5.86 12.01
N GLY A 385 13.14 4.59 12.03
CA GLY A 385 13.68 3.90 13.20
C GLY A 385 12.71 3.77 14.38
N PHE A 386 11.39 3.78 14.15
CA PHE A 386 10.41 3.58 15.21
C PHE A 386 10.35 2.12 15.65
N VAL A 387 10.49 1.87 16.96
CA VAL A 387 10.32 0.54 17.59
C VAL A 387 9.20 0.64 18.62
N ALA A 388 8.14 -0.15 18.47
CA ALA A 388 6.93 -0.03 19.29
C ALA A 388 7.20 -0.23 20.79
N ASP A 389 8.07 -1.16 21.16
CA ASP A 389 8.42 -1.46 22.55
C ASP A 389 9.75 -0.83 22.99
N GLY A 390 10.31 0.04 22.15
CA GLY A 390 11.52 0.79 22.48
C GLY A 390 11.31 1.83 23.59
N PRO A 391 12.41 2.38 24.14
CA PRO A 391 12.37 3.42 25.16
C PRO A 391 11.52 4.63 24.73
N LYS A 392 10.74 5.21 25.65
CA LYS A 392 9.83 6.34 25.37
C LYS A 392 10.52 7.50 24.64
N ARG A 393 11.77 7.81 25.01
CA ARG A 393 12.57 8.88 24.39
C ARG A 393 12.85 8.62 22.91
N GLU A 394 13.15 7.38 22.54
CA GLU A 394 13.42 7.00 21.15
C GLU A 394 12.15 6.98 20.32
N ARG A 395 11.04 6.48 20.89
CA ARG A 395 9.72 6.50 20.24
C ARG A 395 9.29 7.93 19.93
N GLU A 396 9.42 8.85 20.88
CA GLU A 396 9.07 10.25 20.67
C GLU A 396 9.98 10.92 19.63
N ARG A 397 11.28 10.59 19.59
CA ARG A 397 12.19 11.07 18.53
C ARG A 397 11.78 10.58 17.15
N ALA A 398 11.40 9.31 17.01
CA ALA A 398 10.91 8.75 15.76
C ALA A 398 9.54 9.32 15.37
N ARG A 399 8.62 9.49 16.32
CA ARG A 399 7.33 10.18 16.10
C ARG A 399 7.52 11.60 15.57
N ARG A 400 8.46 12.38 16.12
CA ARG A 400 8.77 13.74 15.60
C ARG A 400 9.23 13.72 14.15
N ARG A 401 9.95 12.67 13.70
CA ARG A 401 10.33 12.50 12.29
C ARG A 401 9.11 12.27 11.41
N PHE A 402 8.19 11.38 11.82
CA PHE A 402 6.91 11.19 11.12
C PHE A 402 6.09 12.48 11.06
N VAL A 403 5.95 13.21 12.17
CA VAL A 403 5.23 14.51 12.20
C VAL A 403 5.88 15.53 11.28
N SER A 404 7.23 15.61 11.27
CA SER A 404 7.96 16.52 10.38
C SER A 404 7.75 16.16 8.90
N TRP A 405 7.77 14.88 8.56
CA TRP A 405 7.46 14.39 7.21
C TRP A 405 6.04 14.76 6.80
N TRP A 406 5.06 14.52 7.67
CA TRP A 406 3.67 14.83 7.38
C TRP A 406 3.44 16.33 7.17
N ARG A 407 3.99 17.18 8.04
CA ARG A 407 3.93 18.64 7.88
C ARG A 407 4.58 19.14 6.60
N ALA A 408 5.67 18.50 6.16
CA ALA A 408 6.31 18.84 4.89
C ALA A 408 5.43 18.48 3.68
N LEU A 409 4.57 17.46 3.78
CA LEU A 409 3.59 17.13 2.74
C LEU A 409 2.32 17.99 2.79
N SER A 410 1.83 18.30 3.99
CA SER A 410 0.58 19.06 4.16
C SER A 410 0.73 20.56 3.94
N ARG A 411 1.96 21.07 3.99
CA ARG A 411 2.23 22.44 3.58
C ARG A 411 2.34 22.42 2.06
N PRO A 412 1.39 22.98 1.29
CA PRO A 412 1.73 23.35 -0.08
C PRO A 412 2.91 24.30 0.07
N GLU A 413 4.09 23.91 -0.44
CA GLU A 413 5.14 24.89 -0.70
C GLU A 413 4.41 26.06 -1.35
N PRO A 414 4.42 27.27 -0.76
CA PRO A 414 3.90 28.42 -1.48
C PRO A 414 4.68 28.38 -2.78
N VAL A 415 3.99 28.15 -3.90
CA VAL A 415 4.61 28.26 -5.21
C VAL A 415 5.16 29.66 -5.20
N ILE A 416 6.46 29.79 -4.94
CA ILE A 416 7.18 31.04 -5.05
C ILE A 416 7.09 31.27 -6.54
N SER A 417 6.03 31.97 -6.92
CA SER A 417 5.74 32.33 -8.28
C SER A 417 6.99 33.04 -8.73
N ALA A 418 7.78 32.36 -9.56
CA ALA A 418 9.00 32.88 -10.16
C ALA A 418 8.59 33.92 -11.22
N GLY A 419 7.82 34.93 -10.79
CA GLY A 419 7.60 36.16 -11.50
C GLY A 419 8.65 37.14 -11.04
N ASN A 420 9.68 37.31 -11.87
CA ASN A 420 10.58 38.46 -11.97
C ASN A 420 10.19 39.68 -11.12
N GLY A 421 10.50 39.62 -9.83
CA GLY A 421 10.37 40.73 -8.89
C GLY A 421 11.68 40.78 -8.13
N PHE A 422 12.58 41.62 -8.62
CA PHE A 422 13.76 42.11 -7.92
C PHE A 422 13.40 42.41 -6.45
N PHE A 423 13.66 41.46 -5.55
CA PHE A 423 13.46 41.66 -4.13
C PHE A 423 14.69 42.41 -3.63
N GLU A 424 14.57 43.73 -3.64
CA GLU A 424 15.47 44.63 -2.95
C GLU A 424 15.50 44.20 -1.46
N PRO A 425 16.68 43.92 -0.88
CA PRO A 425 16.75 43.50 0.51
C PRO A 425 16.17 44.61 1.40
N PRO A 426 15.28 44.29 2.37
CA PRO A 426 14.80 45.28 3.30
C PRO A 426 16.02 45.80 4.08
N GLY A 427 16.31 47.08 3.89
CA GLY A 427 17.37 47.78 4.61
C GLY A 427 17.21 47.59 6.12
N ASP A 428 18.35 47.53 6.80
CA ASP A 428 18.54 47.38 8.23
C ASP A 428 17.49 48.14 9.06
N ALA A 429 16.41 47.45 9.43
CA ALA A 429 15.51 47.90 10.47
C ALA A 429 16.11 47.51 11.82
N PRO A 430 16.37 48.46 12.75
CA PRO A 430 16.99 48.17 14.02
C PRO A 430 16.10 47.25 14.87
N LEU A 431 16.72 46.20 15.44
CA LEU A 431 16.11 45.25 16.36
C LEU A 431 15.46 45.98 17.55
N PRO A 432 14.21 45.61 17.94
CA PRO A 432 13.60 46.12 19.16
C PRO A 432 14.34 45.57 20.40
N PRO A 433 14.48 46.38 21.48
CA PRO A 433 15.21 45.96 22.67
C PRO A 433 14.48 44.83 23.42
N ALA A 434 15.27 43.86 23.90
CA ALA A 434 14.78 42.70 24.63
C ALA A 434 13.99 43.09 25.89
N PRO A 435 12.90 42.37 26.23
CA PRO A 435 12.12 42.63 27.43
C PRO A 435 12.93 42.28 28.68
N LYS A 436 13.01 43.22 29.62
CA LYS A 436 13.63 43.01 30.93
C LYS A 436 12.81 41.99 31.73
N ALA A 437 13.49 40.95 32.20
CA ALA A 437 12.93 39.98 33.14
C ALA A 437 12.46 40.68 34.42
N ARG A 438 11.26 40.33 34.88
CA ARG A 438 10.77 40.59 36.23
C ARG A 438 10.53 39.26 36.92
#